data_AF-A0A3D2TQQ2-F1
#
_entry.id   AF-A0A3D2TQQ2-F1
#
_cell.length_a   1.000
_cell.length_b   1.000
_cell.length_c   1.000
_cell.angle_alpha   90.00
_cell.angle_beta   90.00
_cell.angle_gamma   90.00
#
_symmetry.space_group_name_H-M   'P 1'
#
loop_
_entity.id
_entity.type
_entity.pdbx_description
1 polymer ?
#
loop_
_entity_poly.entity_id
_entity_poly.type
_entity_poly.pdbx_seq_one_letter_code
_entity_poly.pdbx_strand_id
1 'polypeptide(L)'
;MILSKKQQVYACLWFGFIVVVGLVWWNGSRDFTGGAVGTDAKSAKKVSAVITDKTDQIVEFNGDSCEVKWSCANALGQVQVGYFYKLNGKAILDSSKQLKHINVEFDVTQMMANASSLSKKLQGPGFFQTELYPTSAFISTSISKSPRNDDPEGTTHVIEANFQLRDVTKSITIPVACEFSNDQFSLSSTFKLNRLDYGIVHPVSLEDNGIHENVLLNLDIRVDVSSRIAGKNGRENAAIAGVDLGEKFTEEIPATLAQFEMIRVPGEASKGIQDFYLSKCEIRWEAFDYWALCQDLSEKQAVLARNRLLRPSAPHDLEAIYRSWGRKDQPVIGVSQKSAQLYCQWLSEQTGKPYRLPTTAEWMHAFELGGEQKISEKTKIAWYLDNSLDDEGFYNRAMKVGTRAPNLLGLHDMLGNASEWVSDQQVVRGGNFLTAADDLTGDHLESEDQSIWNANYPQLPKSIWWYKDADYVGFRVLCEAE
;
A
#
# COMPACT_ATOMS: atom_id res chain seq x y z
N MET A 1 -56.29 20.88 11.36
CA MET A 1 -56.10 20.04 10.16
C MET A 1 -54.96 19.06 10.42
N ILE A 2 -54.83 18.00 9.61
CA ILE A 2 -53.97 16.84 9.90
C ILE A 2 -52.48 17.17 9.63
N LEU A 3 -51.61 16.91 10.61
CA LEU A 3 -50.15 16.85 10.42
C LEU A 3 -49.73 15.46 9.94
N SER A 4 -48.73 15.37 9.05
CA SER A 4 -48.36 14.12 8.38
C SER A 4 -47.08 13.47 8.94
N LYS A 5 -46.94 12.15 8.73
CA LYS A 5 -46.07 11.23 9.48
C LYS A 5 -44.54 11.36 9.27
N LYS A 6 -44.00 12.50 8.81
CA LYS A 6 -42.54 12.69 8.60
C LYS A 6 -41.80 13.50 9.68
N GLN A 7 -42.45 13.85 10.79
CA GLN A 7 -41.83 14.55 11.94
C GLN A 7 -42.01 13.81 13.29
N GLN A 8 -42.24 12.49 13.28
CA GLN A 8 -42.58 11.71 14.50
C GLN A 8 -41.62 10.54 14.78
N VAL A 9 -40.31 10.71 14.56
CA VAL A 9 -39.28 9.70 14.92
C VAL A 9 -38.18 10.26 15.84
N TYR A 10 -38.04 11.59 15.96
CA TYR A 10 -37.08 12.24 16.88
C TYR A 10 -37.75 12.78 18.16
N ALA A 11 -38.36 11.90 18.96
CA ALA A 11 -38.97 12.28 20.25
C ALA A 11 -39.22 11.10 21.23
N CYS A 12 -38.21 10.27 21.50
CA CYS A 12 -38.13 9.30 22.62
C CYS A 12 -36.73 8.64 22.58
N LEU A 13 -35.92 8.53 23.63
CA LEU A 13 -36.06 8.95 25.04
C LEU A 13 -34.74 9.60 25.53
N TRP A 14 -34.86 10.63 26.36
CA TRP A 14 -33.77 11.13 27.21
C TRP A 14 -34.38 11.38 28.59
N PHE A 15 -33.96 10.63 29.62
CA PHE A 15 -33.92 10.94 31.07
C PHE A 15 -33.82 9.65 31.91
N GLY A 16 -32.94 9.64 32.92
CA GLY A 16 -32.61 8.47 33.74
C GLY A 16 -31.09 8.37 34.03
N PHE A 17 -30.47 9.30 34.76
CA PHE A 17 -30.24 9.23 36.23
C PHE A 17 -29.54 7.93 36.73
N ILE A 18 -28.50 7.93 37.58
CA ILE A 18 -27.45 8.91 37.95
C ILE A 18 -26.37 8.18 38.81
N VAL A 19 -25.12 8.64 38.78
CA VAL A 19 -24.00 8.50 39.77
C VAL A 19 -23.95 7.29 40.74
N VAL A 20 -22.81 6.56 40.73
CA VAL A 20 -22.02 6.20 41.94
C VAL A 20 -20.52 6.40 41.64
N VAL A 21 -19.70 6.71 42.66
CA VAL A 21 -18.27 7.09 42.56
C VAL A 21 -17.35 6.14 43.35
N GLY A 22 -16.14 5.89 42.82
CA GLY A 22 -14.95 5.39 43.52
C GLY A 22 -13.74 5.40 42.56
N LEU A 23 -12.56 6.01 42.81
CA LEU A 23 -11.74 6.19 44.02
C LEU A 23 -11.24 4.83 44.58
N VAL A 24 -9.95 4.60 44.90
CA VAL A 24 -8.82 5.55 45.05
C VAL A 24 -7.41 4.86 45.04
N TRP A 25 -6.37 5.58 44.57
CA TRP A 25 -4.90 5.35 44.80
C TRP A 25 -4.26 4.09 44.14
N TRP A 26 -2.93 3.90 44.04
CA TRP A 26 -1.76 4.39 44.81
C TRP A 26 -0.50 4.74 43.94
N ASN A 27 0.49 5.41 44.53
CA ASN A 27 1.70 6.00 43.91
C ASN A 27 3.01 5.17 44.03
N GLY A 28 3.89 5.28 43.01
CA GLY A 28 5.36 5.26 43.17
C GLY A 28 6.08 3.90 43.20
N SER A 29 7.43 3.83 43.19
CA SER A 29 8.44 4.89 42.96
C SER A 29 9.89 4.37 42.87
N ARG A 30 10.74 5.05 42.09
CA ARG A 30 12.23 5.18 42.15
C ARG A 30 13.15 4.01 41.74
N ASP A 31 14.02 4.34 40.78
CA ASP A 31 15.50 4.37 40.82
C ASP A 31 16.31 3.22 41.47
N PHE A 32 17.34 2.73 40.75
CA PHE A 32 18.71 2.60 41.29
C PHE A 32 19.78 2.60 40.17
N THR A 33 21.06 2.89 40.51
CA THR A 33 22.11 3.27 39.55
C THR A 33 23.48 2.56 39.75
N GLY A 34 24.20 2.28 38.65
CA GLY A 34 25.66 1.99 38.61
C GLY A 34 26.08 0.51 38.78
N GLY A 35 27.28 0.07 38.40
CA GLY A 35 28.33 0.74 37.59
C GLY A 35 29.76 0.14 37.74
N ALA A 36 30.55 0.14 36.64
CA ALA A 36 32.03 -0.06 36.56
C ALA A 36 32.63 -1.47 36.90
N VAL A 37 33.88 -1.90 36.59
CA VAL A 37 34.94 -1.61 35.54
C VAL A 37 36.03 -2.73 35.59
N GLY A 38 36.73 -3.04 34.48
CA GLY A 38 38.07 -3.70 34.43
C GLY A 38 38.31 -4.53 33.14
N THR A 39 39.31 -4.34 32.23
CA THR A 39 40.82 -4.21 32.24
C THR A 39 41.58 -5.54 32.41
N ASP A 40 42.64 -5.93 31.66
CA ASP A 40 43.38 -5.55 30.42
C ASP A 40 43.84 -6.93 29.78
N ALA A 41 44.59 -7.16 28.68
CA ALA A 41 45.47 -6.34 27.84
C ALA A 41 45.78 -6.91 26.43
N LYS A 42 45.85 -6.00 25.45
CA LYS A 42 46.87 -5.86 24.38
C LYS A 42 47.38 -7.07 23.56
N SER A 43 47.12 -7.03 22.24
CA SER A 43 48.19 -6.85 21.23
C SER A 43 47.62 -6.11 19.99
N ALA A 44 48.44 -5.81 18.96
CA ALA A 44 48.10 -4.90 17.83
C ALA A 44 48.46 -5.53 16.45
N LYS A 45 48.17 -4.98 15.25
CA LYS A 45 47.92 -3.58 14.83
C LYS A 45 47.37 -3.47 13.37
N LYS A 46 46.12 -3.00 13.16
CA LYS A 46 45.71 -2.19 11.98
C LYS A 46 44.34 -1.55 12.25
N VAL A 47 44.02 -0.42 11.62
CA VAL A 47 42.78 0.36 11.89
C VAL A 47 42.04 0.68 10.60
N SER A 48 40.75 0.33 10.56
CA SER A 48 39.72 0.93 9.69
C SER A 48 38.34 0.45 10.17
N ALA A 49 37.52 1.36 10.71
CA ALA A 49 36.10 1.27 11.10
C ALA A 49 35.56 0.00 11.81
N VAL A 50 34.69 0.21 12.82
CA VAL A 50 33.94 -0.88 13.47
C VAL A 50 32.88 -1.42 12.53
N ILE A 51 32.76 -2.75 12.43
CA ILE A 51 31.65 -3.42 11.74
C ILE A 51 30.38 -3.30 12.60
N THR A 52 29.30 -2.81 12.01
CA THR A 52 27.94 -2.93 12.54
C THR A 52 27.05 -3.57 11.47
N ASP A 53 27.08 -4.90 11.38
CA ASP A 53 26.28 -5.67 10.42
C ASP A 53 24.78 -5.57 10.74
N LYS A 54 24.10 -4.63 10.05
CA LYS A 54 22.63 -4.48 10.05
C LYS A 54 22.13 -3.97 8.70
N THR A 55 22.34 -4.75 7.65
CA THR A 55 21.63 -4.64 6.38
C THR A 55 20.91 -5.95 6.12
N ASP A 56 19.61 -5.90 5.84
CA ASP A 56 18.85 -7.08 5.42
C ASP A 56 19.36 -7.57 4.05
N GLN A 57 19.34 -8.89 3.84
CA GLN A 57 19.74 -9.51 2.58
C GLN A 57 18.50 -9.82 1.72
N ILE A 58 18.43 -9.20 0.54
CA ILE A 58 17.38 -9.46 -0.46
C ILE A 58 17.82 -10.64 -1.34
N VAL A 59 16.95 -11.64 -1.48
CA VAL A 59 17.11 -12.76 -2.41
C VAL A 59 16.01 -12.68 -3.47
N GLU A 60 16.39 -12.40 -4.71
CA GLU A 60 15.48 -12.35 -5.86
C GLU A 60 15.38 -13.71 -6.56
N PHE A 61 14.17 -14.10 -6.94
CA PHE A 61 13.93 -15.26 -7.78
C PHE A 61 13.02 -14.94 -8.96
N ASN A 62 13.35 -15.55 -10.09
CA ASN A 62 12.59 -15.53 -11.32
C ASN A 62 12.84 -16.83 -12.10
N GLY A 63 11.79 -17.43 -12.64
CA GLY A 63 11.91 -18.56 -13.57
C GLY A 63 12.12 -19.94 -12.93
N ASP A 64 12.89 -20.78 -13.61
CA ASP A 64 12.71 -22.24 -13.64
C ASP A 64 13.14 -23.01 -12.38
N SER A 65 13.74 -22.34 -11.38
CA SER A 65 14.13 -22.93 -10.09
C SER A 65 13.04 -22.85 -9.02
N CYS A 66 11.86 -22.35 -9.37
CA CYS A 66 10.73 -22.11 -8.45
C CYS A 66 9.44 -22.68 -9.04
N GLU A 67 8.78 -23.60 -8.31
CA GLU A 67 7.54 -24.28 -8.73
C GLU A 67 6.45 -24.11 -7.66
N VAL A 68 5.21 -23.83 -8.11
CA VAL A 68 4.01 -24.11 -7.30
C VAL A 68 3.21 -25.19 -8.00
N LYS A 69 3.20 -26.36 -7.40
CA LYS A 69 2.37 -27.49 -7.80
C LYS A 69 1.03 -27.42 -7.06
N TRP A 70 -0.05 -27.68 -7.77
CA TRP A 70 -1.38 -27.84 -7.18
C TRP A 70 -1.95 -29.23 -7.48
N SER A 71 -2.81 -29.72 -6.60
CA SER A 71 -3.61 -30.92 -6.85
C SER A 71 -5.01 -30.82 -6.24
N CYS A 72 -5.99 -31.35 -6.96
CA CYS A 72 -7.40 -31.32 -6.57
C CYS A 72 -8.10 -32.60 -7.01
N ALA A 73 -8.87 -33.22 -6.11
CA ALA A 73 -9.68 -34.40 -6.43
C ALA A 73 -11.05 -34.00 -6.98
N ASN A 74 -11.69 -34.91 -7.71
CA ASN A 74 -13.15 -34.91 -7.88
C ASN A 74 -13.83 -35.90 -6.91
N ALA A 75 -15.15 -35.89 -6.87
CA ALA A 75 -15.99 -36.77 -6.05
C ALA A 75 -15.83 -38.28 -6.34
N LEU A 76 -15.13 -38.64 -7.43
CA LEU A 76 -14.76 -40.01 -7.77
C LEU A 76 -13.32 -40.37 -7.32
N GLY A 77 -12.67 -39.50 -6.55
CA GLY A 77 -11.29 -39.66 -6.08
C GLY A 77 -10.21 -39.44 -7.14
N GLN A 78 -10.57 -38.99 -8.34
CA GLN A 78 -9.61 -38.77 -9.43
C GLN A 78 -8.89 -37.44 -9.19
N VAL A 79 -7.59 -37.51 -8.92
CA VAL A 79 -6.75 -36.33 -8.67
C VAL A 79 -6.28 -35.73 -9.99
N GLN A 80 -6.65 -34.47 -10.23
CA GLN A 80 -5.99 -33.61 -11.22
C GLN A 80 -4.80 -32.92 -10.57
N VAL A 81 -3.73 -32.75 -11.33
CA VAL A 81 -2.48 -32.09 -10.90
C VAL A 81 -2.13 -31.04 -11.93
N GLY A 82 -1.56 -29.93 -11.47
CA GLY A 82 -0.95 -28.94 -12.34
C GLY A 82 0.08 -28.09 -11.61
N TYR A 83 0.59 -27.11 -12.34
CA TYR A 83 1.78 -26.35 -11.97
C TYR A 83 1.63 -24.89 -12.42
N PHE A 84 2.15 -23.97 -11.62
CA PHE A 84 2.49 -22.61 -12.03
C PHE A 84 4.01 -22.56 -12.19
N TYR A 85 4.44 -22.26 -13.41
CA TYR A 85 5.85 -22.08 -13.78
C TYR A 85 6.16 -20.59 -13.94
N LYS A 86 7.44 -20.22 -13.78
CA LYS A 86 7.90 -18.82 -13.74
C LYS A 86 7.26 -18.01 -12.60
N LEU A 87 7.50 -18.46 -11.38
CA LEU A 87 7.29 -17.61 -10.21
C LEU A 87 8.32 -16.48 -10.21
N ASN A 88 7.90 -15.28 -9.83
CA ASN A 88 8.78 -14.13 -9.62
C ASN A 88 8.58 -13.61 -8.19
N GLY A 89 9.64 -13.18 -7.51
CA GLY A 89 9.50 -12.64 -6.17
C GLY A 89 10.82 -12.38 -5.46
N LYS A 90 10.69 -11.89 -4.22
CA LYS A 90 11.80 -11.58 -3.33
C LYS A 90 11.53 -12.15 -1.94
N ALA A 91 12.60 -12.65 -1.33
CA ALA A 91 12.68 -12.90 0.10
C ALA A 91 13.59 -11.85 0.74
N ILE A 92 13.19 -11.31 1.89
CA ILE A 92 14.05 -10.48 2.75
C ILE A 92 14.46 -11.31 3.95
N LEU A 93 15.78 -11.40 4.15
CA LEU A 93 16.42 -12.04 5.29
C LEU A 93 17.00 -10.97 6.24
N ASP A 94 16.89 -11.15 7.55
CA ASP A 94 17.56 -10.29 8.53
C ASP A 94 19.09 -10.50 8.53
N SER A 95 19.83 -9.72 9.33
CA SER A 95 21.28 -9.87 9.49
C SER A 95 21.72 -11.20 10.14
N SER A 96 20.77 -12.02 10.62
CA SER A 96 20.97 -13.39 11.10
C SER A 96 20.51 -14.44 10.07
N LYS A 97 20.25 -14.03 8.82
CA LYS A 97 19.82 -14.86 7.67
C LYS A 97 18.45 -15.52 7.88
N GLN A 98 17.56 -14.85 8.61
CA GLN A 98 16.23 -15.34 8.98
C GLN A 98 15.15 -14.63 8.16
N LEU A 99 14.11 -15.34 7.73
CA LEU A 99 13.09 -14.76 6.86
C LEU A 99 12.26 -13.70 7.60
N LYS A 100 12.44 -12.42 7.22
CA LYS A 100 11.56 -11.30 7.61
C LYS A 100 10.32 -11.25 6.73
N HIS A 101 10.48 -11.57 5.45
CA HIS A 101 9.41 -11.50 4.47
C HIS A 101 9.66 -12.41 3.26
N ILE A 102 8.60 -12.95 2.65
CA ILE A 102 8.59 -13.41 1.25
C ILE A 102 7.32 -13.00 0.48
N ASN A 103 7.51 -12.67 -0.79
CA ASN A 103 6.43 -12.57 -1.78
C ASN A 103 6.59 -13.60 -2.91
N VAL A 104 5.49 -13.94 -3.57
CA VAL A 104 5.46 -14.64 -4.86
C VAL A 104 4.40 -14.01 -5.78
N GLU A 105 4.80 -13.51 -6.94
CA GLU A 105 3.91 -13.31 -8.09
C GLU A 105 3.89 -14.58 -8.96
N PHE A 106 2.70 -14.96 -9.41
CA PHE A 106 2.44 -16.14 -10.22
C PHE A 106 1.88 -15.68 -11.58
N ASP A 107 2.56 -16.00 -12.69
CA ASP A 107 1.95 -15.87 -14.02
C ASP A 107 0.94 -17.03 -14.23
N VAL A 108 -0.34 -16.75 -14.00
CA VAL A 108 -1.40 -17.74 -14.14
C VAL A 108 -1.72 -18.02 -15.61
N THR A 109 -1.29 -17.18 -16.57
CA THR A 109 -1.40 -17.50 -18.00
C THR A 109 -0.56 -18.73 -18.36
N GLN A 110 0.59 -18.93 -17.68
CA GLN A 110 1.53 -20.02 -17.94
C GLN A 110 1.19 -21.32 -17.18
N MET A 111 0.04 -21.40 -16.50
CA MET A 111 -0.32 -22.60 -15.74
C MET A 111 -0.43 -23.84 -16.65
N MET A 112 0.03 -24.99 -16.17
CA MET A 112 -0.07 -26.26 -16.87
C MET A 112 -0.72 -27.33 -16.00
N ALA A 113 -1.89 -27.81 -16.40
CA ALA A 113 -2.45 -29.05 -15.86
C ALA A 113 -1.86 -30.28 -16.57
N ASN A 114 -1.99 -31.44 -15.93
CA ASN A 114 -1.73 -32.78 -16.46
C ASN A 114 -2.41 -33.10 -17.82
N ALA A 115 -3.41 -32.31 -18.24
CA ALA A 115 -4.00 -32.35 -19.56
C ALA A 115 -4.11 -30.93 -20.15
N SER A 116 -3.65 -30.73 -21.39
CA SER A 116 -3.68 -29.41 -22.06
C SER A 116 -5.10 -28.87 -22.28
N SER A 117 -6.10 -29.75 -22.39
CA SER A 117 -7.52 -29.40 -22.42
C SER A 117 -8.08 -28.97 -21.07
N LEU A 118 -7.42 -29.32 -19.96
CA LEU A 118 -7.73 -28.82 -18.62
C LEU A 118 -7.08 -27.46 -18.38
N SER A 119 -5.81 -27.25 -18.77
CA SER A 119 -5.15 -25.93 -18.69
C SER A 119 -6.00 -24.83 -19.34
N LYS A 120 -6.49 -25.07 -20.57
CA LYS A 120 -7.35 -24.14 -21.30
C LYS A 120 -8.71 -23.89 -20.65
N LYS A 121 -9.24 -24.85 -19.87
CA LYS A 121 -10.49 -24.65 -19.10
C LYS A 121 -10.24 -23.81 -17.85
N LEU A 122 -9.13 -24.06 -17.16
CA LEU A 122 -8.76 -23.33 -15.95
C LEU A 122 -8.45 -21.85 -16.23
N GLN A 123 -7.96 -21.53 -17.42
CA GLN A 123 -7.79 -20.13 -17.88
C GLN A 123 -9.13 -19.37 -18.07
N GLY A 124 -10.26 -20.07 -18.20
CA GLY A 124 -11.55 -19.49 -18.59
C GLY A 124 -12.47 -19.02 -17.43
N PRO A 125 -13.72 -18.65 -17.76
CA PRO A 125 -14.77 -18.28 -16.81
C PRO A 125 -15.01 -19.32 -15.71
N GLY A 126 -15.39 -18.86 -14.52
CA GLY A 126 -15.57 -19.69 -13.31
C GLY A 126 -14.25 -20.12 -12.65
N PHE A 127 -13.16 -20.28 -13.43
CA PHE A 127 -11.84 -20.59 -12.91
C PHE A 127 -10.98 -19.32 -12.75
N PHE A 128 -9.76 -19.28 -13.31
CA PHE A 128 -8.79 -18.20 -13.10
C PHE A 128 -8.98 -16.97 -14.01
N GLN A 129 -9.80 -17.04 -15.07
CA GLN A 129 -10.13 -15.89 -15.94
C GLN A 129 -8.90 -15.07 -16.38
N THR A 130 -7.88 -15.74 -16.93
CA THR A 130 -6.51 -15.20 -17.05
C THR A 130 -6.34 -14.09 -18.10
N GLU A 131 -7.39 -13.80 -18.87
CA GLU A 131 -7.48 -12.62 -19.75
C GLU A 131 -7.78 -11.34 -18.95
N LEU A 132 -8.53 -11.45 -17.85
CA LEU A 132 -8.84 -10.35 -16.93
C LEU A 132 -7.79 -10.24 -15.81
N TYR A 133 -7.31 -11.39 -15.33
CA TYR A 133 -6.37 -11.54 -14.21
C TYR A 133 -5.17 -12.41 -14.64
N PRO A 134 -4.20 -11.87 -15.40
CA PRO A 134 -3.07 -12.65 -15.92
C PRO A 134 -2.08 -13.07 -14.82
N THR A 135 -2.13 -12.43 -13.65
CA THR A 135 -1.25 -12.71 -12.50
C THR A 135 -2.05 -13.00 -11.23
N SER A 136 -1.36 -13.61 -10.26
CA SER A 136 -1.78 -13.87 -8.88
C SER A 136 -0.65 -13.44 -7.95
N ALA A 137 -0.93 -13.15 -6.67
CA ALA A 137 0.08 -12.68 -5.72
C ALA A 137 -0.11 -13.27 -4.32
N PHE A 138 0.96 -13.80 -3.74
CA PHE A 138 1.08 -14.21 -2.34
C PHE A 138 2.10 -13.30 -1.69
N ILE A 139 1.76 -12.56 -0.64
CA ILE A 139 2.65 -11.57 -0.05
C ILE A 139 2.44 -11.57 1.46
N SER A 140 3.52 -11.80 2.22
CA SER A 140 3.42 -12.00 3.67
C SER A 140 3.11 -10.72 4.47
N THR A 141 2.34 -10.89 5.54
CA THR A 141 1.91 -9.85 6.50
C THR A 141 2.54 -10.02 7.88
N SER A 142 3.04 -11.22 8.18
CA SER A 142 3.80 -11.54 9.39
C SER A 142 4.54 -12.87 9.21
N ILE A 143 5.71 -13.01 9.81
CA ILE A 143 6.47 -14.27 9.84
C ILE A 143 6.97 -14.54 11.26
N SER A 144 6.60 -15.70 11.80
CA SER A 144 6.97 -16.16 13.14
C SER A 144 7.82 -17.43 13.09
N LYS A 145 8.60 -17.68 14.15
CA LYS A 145 9.47 -18.88 14.29
C LYS A 145 8.89 -19.88 15.28
N SER A 146 7.57 -20.02 15.27
CA SER A 146 6.82 -20.85 16.23
C SER A 146 5.85 -21.74 15.48
N PRO A 147 6.30 -22.91 14.99
CA PRO A 147 5.44 -23.94 14.45
C PRO A 147 4.31 -24.29 15.43
N ARG A 148 3.10 -24.46 14.91
CA ARG A 148 1.94 -24.88 15.69
C ARG A 148 2.02 -26.39 15.95
N ASN A 149 1.27 -26.88 16.94
CA ASN A 149 1.28 -28.29 17.33
C ASN A 149 0.78 -29.25 16.23
N ASP A 150 0.13 -28.72 15.19
CA ASP A 150 -0.42 -29.42 14.03
C ASP A 150 0.34 -29.13 12.72
N ASP A 151 1.40 -28.33 12.74
CA ASP A 151 2.23 -28.05 11.56
C ASP A 151 3.19 -29.23 11.24
N PRO A 152 3.59 -29.42 9.96
CA PRO A 152 4.45 -30.53 9.56
C PRO A 152 5.84 -30.53 10.22
N GLU A 153 6.39 -31.72 10.44
CA GLU A 153 7.80 -31.90 10.84
C GLU A 153 8.74 -31.21 9.82
N GLY A 154 9.71 -30.46 10.33
CA GLY A 154 10.61 -29.63 9.51
C GLY A 154 10.12 -28.20 9.26
N THR A 155 8.92 -27.81 9.71
CA THR A 155 8.49 -26.40 9.69
C THR A 155 9.44 -25.54 10.52
N THR A 156 10.04 -24.50 9.93
CA THR A 156 10.95 -23.57 10.62
C THR A 156 10.30 -22.22 10.89
N HIS A 157 9.33 -21.80 10.06
CA HIS A 157 8.57 -20.57 10.23
C HIS A 157 7.09 -20.80 9.93
N VAL A 158 6.23 -19.96 10.50
CA VAL A 158 4.81 -19.86 10.13
C VAL A 158 4.59 -18.47 9.52
N ILE A 159 4.06 -18.44 8.31
CA ILE A 159 3.83 -17.22 7.52
C ILE A 159 2.34 -16.90 7.50
N GLU A 160 1.98 -15.70 7.93
CA GLU A 160 0.70 -15.07 7.58
C GLU A 160 0.91 -14.25 6.31
N ALA A 161 -0.04 -14.31 5.38
CA ALA A 161 0.05 -13.64 4.10
C ALA A 161 -1.32 -13.32 3.52
N ASN A 162 -1.40 -12.25 2.73
CA ASN A 162 -2.51 -12.09 1.81
C ASN A 162 -2.18 -12.84 0.51
N PHE A 163 -3.08 -13.75 0.13
CA PHE A 163 -3.02 -14.48 -1.14
C PHE A 163 -4.20 -14.08 -2.00
N GLN A 164 -3.92 -13.53 -3.18
CA GLN A 164 -4.86 -13.09 -4.20
C GLN A 164 -4.97 -14.13 -5.31
N LEU A 165 -6.19 -14.56 -5.61
CA LEU A 165 -6.53 -15.23 -6.87
C LEU A 165 -7.65 -14.42 -7.54
N ARG A 166 -7.39 -13.95 -8.76
CA ARG A 166 -8.27 -13.03 -9.51
C ARG A 166 -8.56 -11.74 -8.74
N ASP A 167 -9.84 -11.37 -8.69
CA ASP A 167 -10.50 -10.29 -7.97
C ASP A 167 -10.61 -10.51 -6.46
N VAL A 168 -10.21 -11.68 -5.93
CA VAL A 168 -10.39 -12.03 -4.51
C VAL A 168 -9.06 -12.23 -3.80
N THR A 169 -8.85 -11.45 -2.74
CA THR A 169 -7.72 -11.58 -1.81
C THR A 169 -8.22 -12.11 -0.46
N LYS A 170 -7.48 -13.07 0.12
CA LYS A 170 -7.73 -13.59 1.48
C LYS A 170 -6.44 -13.61 2.27
N SER A 171 -6.52 -13.30 3.56
CA SER A 171 -5.45 -13.57 4.52
C SER A 171 -5.44 -15.07 4.84
N ILE A 172 -4.28 -15.71 4.75
CA ILE A 172 -4.05 -17.13 5.02
C ILE A 172 -2.80 -17.33 5.89
N THR A 173 -2.71 -18.47 6.59
CA THR A 173 -1.57 -18.83 7.44
C THR A 173 -1.01 -20.17 7.02
N ILE A 174 0.26 -20.22 6.61
CA ILE A 174 0.92 -21.42 6.08
C ILE A 174 2.20 -21.77 6.88
N PRO A 175 2.45 -23.06 7.17
CA PRO A 175 3.75 -23.51 7.67
C PRO A 175 4.77 -23.53 6.52
N VAL A 176 6.01 -23.12 6.78
CA VAL A 176 7.11 -23.22 5.81
C VAL A 176 8.36 -23.85 6.44
N ALA A 177 9.00 -24.72 5.66
CA ALA A 177 10.39 -25.10 5.88
C ALA A 177 11.27 -24.16 5.04
N CYS A 178 11.90 -23.20 5.71
CA CYS A 178 12.78 -22.20 5.10
C CYS A 178 14.19 -22.31 5.69
N GLU A 179 15.19 -22.35 4.82
CA GLU A 179 16.61 -22.40 5.16
C GLU A 179 17.43 -21.44 4.28
N PHE A 180 18.57 -20.99 4.83
CA PHE A 180 19.58 -20.25 4.08
C PHE A 180 20.98 -20.73 4.48
N SER A 181 21.64 -21.48 3.61
CA SER A 181 22.97 -22.03 3.88
C SER A 181 23.84 -22.09 2.62
N ASN A 182 25.15 -21.92 2.77
CA ASN A 182 26.15 -22.10 1.70
C ASN A 182 25.78 -21.42 0.37
N ASP A 183 25.29 -20.18 0.46
CA ASP A 183 24.84 -19.33 -0.67
C ASP A 183 23.64 -19.88 -1.47
N GLN A 184 22.83 -20.75 -0.87
CA GLN A 184 21.51 -21.16 -1.35
C GLN A 184 20.40 -20.70 -0.38
N PHE A 185 19.35 -20.09 -0.93
CA PHE A 185 18.07 -19.90 -0.26
C PHE A 185 17.11 -21.02 -0.66
N SER A 186 16.38 -21.57 0.31
CA SER A 186 15.27 -22.47 0.04
C SER A 186 14.05 -22.13 0.90
N LEU A 187 12.87 -22.21 0.30
CA LEU A 187 11.60 -22.18 1.01
C LEU A 187 10.65 -23.20 0.39
N SER A 188 10.10 -24.06 1.22
CA SER A 188 9.07 -25.01 0.81
C SER A 188 7.88 -25.01 1.77
N SER A 189 6.70 -25.31 1.24
CA SER A 189 5.45 -25.39 2.00
C SER A 189 4.51 -26.41 1.39
N THR A 190 3.60 -26.95 2.20
CA THR A 190 2.46 -27.73 1.71
C THR A 190 1.23 -27.39 2.54
N PHE A 191 0.23 -26.81 1.89
CA PHE A 191 -0.97 -26.29 2.56
C PHE A 191 -2.23 -26.52 1.72
N LYS A 192 -3.39 -26.40 2.35
CA LYS A 192 -4.70 -26.52 1.69
C LYS A 192 -5.31 -25.14 1.48
N LEU A 193 -5.95 -24.96 0.33
CA LEU A 193 -6.71 -23.75 0.01
C LEU A 193 -8.14 -24.16 -0.37
N ASN A 194 -9.15 -23.55 0.25
CA ASN A 194 -10.51 -23.70 -0.23
C ASN A 194 -10.73 -22.76 -1.44
N ARG A 195 -10.94 -23.33 -2.63
CA ARG A 195 -11.13 -22.56 -3.87
C ARG A 195 -12.45 -21.77 -3.88
N LEU A 196 -13.44 -22.19 -3.09
CA LEU A 196 -14.74 -21.55 -3.01
C LEU A 196 -14.65 -20.15 -2.37
N ASP A 197 -13.72 -19.95 -1.43
CA ASP A 197 -13.45 -18.65 -0.81
C ASP A 197 -13.05 -17.58 -1.84
N TYR A 198 -12.46 -18.01 -2.96
CA TYR A 198 -12.00 -17.18 -4.08
C TYR A 198 -13.00 -17.08 -5.23
N GLY A 199 -14.21 -17.65 -5.07
CA GLY A 199 -15.20 -17.70 -6.15
C GLY A 199 -14.71 -18.49 -7.38
N ILE A 200 -13.84 -19.49 -7.18
CA ILE A 200 -13.38 -20.42 -8.22
C ILE A 200 -14.33 -21.61 -8.22
N VAL A 201 -15.33 -21.58 -9.10
CA VAL A 201 -16.50 -22.48 -9.16
C VAL A 201 -16.76 -22.89 -10.61
N HIS A 202 -17.06 -24.18 -10.85
CA HIS A 202 -17.31 -24.71 -12.18
C HIS A 202 -18.54 -24.02 -12.84
N PRO A 203 -18.39 -23.31 -13.97
CA PRO A 203 -19.34 -22.30 -14.43
C PRO A 203 -20.70 -22.82 -14.92
N VAL A 204 -20.91 -24.13 -14.99
CA VAL A 204 -22.12 -24.77 -15.58
C VAL A 204 -22.60 -25.98 -14.77
N SER A 205 -22.50 -25.98 -13.43
CA SER A 205 -23.00 -27.09 -12.61
C SER A 205 -23.63 -26.63 -11.29
N LEU A 206 -24.76 -27.22 -10.92
CA LEU A 206 -25.44 -27.02 -9.63
C LEU A 206 -24.69 -27.68 -8.45
N GLU A 207 -23.84 -28.66 -8.74
CA GLU A 207 -23.03 -29.42 -7.76
C GLU A 207 -21.53 -29.24 -8.02
N ASP A 208 -21.14 -28.11 -8.63
CA ASP A 208 -19.75 -27.75 -8.91
C ASP A 208 -18.94 -28.84 -9.68
N ASN A 209 -19.67 -29.62 -10.49
CA ASN A 209 -19.18 -30.80 -11.22
C ASN A 209 -18.42 -31.81 -10.32
N GLY A 210 -18.76 -31.85 -9.02
CA GLY A 210 -18.10 -32.70 -8.03
C GLY A 210 -16.62 -32.39 -7.82
N ILE A 211 -16.13 -31.19 -8.14
CA ILE A 211 -14.74 -30.79 -7.86
C ILE A 211 -14.60 -30.56 -6.35
N HIS A 212 -13.57 -31.12 -5.71
CA HIS A 212 -13.36 -30.94 -4.27
C HIS A 212 -13.07 -29.46 -3.93
N GLU A 213 -13.60 -28.97 -2.81
CA GLU A 213 -13.45 -27.57 -2.40
C GLU A 213 -12.00 -27.23 -2.02
N ASN A 214 -11.31 -28.14 -1.34
CA ASN A 214 -9.91 -27.98 -0.95
C ASN A 214 -8.98 -28.44 -2.08
N VAL A 215 -8.12 -27.53 -2.52
CA VAL A 215 -6.96 -27.75 -3.39
C VAL A 215 -5.73 -27.86 -2.48
N LEU A 216 -4.86 -28.84 -2.71
CA LEU A 216 -3.56 -28.92 -2.05
C LEU A 216 -2.53 -28.18 -2.89
N LEU A 217 -1.80 -27.25 -2.28
CA LEU A 217 -0.68 -26.51 -2.87
C LEU A 217 0.63 -27.00 -2.27
N ASN A 218 1.61 -27.26 -3.12
CA ASN A 218 3.00 -27.49 -2.75
C ASN A 218 3.84 -26.35 -3.36
N LEU A 219 4.54 -25.61 -2.52
CA LEU A 219 5.45 -24.51 -2.89
C LEU A 219 6.89 -25.01 -2.73
N ASP A 220 7.74 -24.78 -3.73
CA ASP A 220 9.18 -25.08 -3.67
C ASP A 220 9.96 -23.98 -4.42
N ILE A 221 10.67 -23.14 -3.66
CA ILE A 221 11.50 -22.03 -4.14
C ILE A 221 12.94 -22.34 -3.77
N ARG A 222 13.85 -22.31 -4.76
CA ARG A 222 15.29 -22.56 -4.55
C ARG A 222 16.12 -21.58 -5.37
N VAL A 223 17.13 -20.96 -4.75
CA VAL A 223 17.90 -19.86 -5.36
C VAL A 223 19.38 -19.96 -5.00
N ASP A 224 20.24 -20.17 -6.01
CA ASP A 224 21.69 -20.18 -5.86
C ASP A 224 22.26 -18.76 -5.98
N VAL A 225 22.43 -18.10 -4.83
CA VAL A 225 22.82 -16.68 -4.70
C VAL A 225 24.25 -16.43 -5.20
N SER A 226 25.14 -17.42 -5.07
CA SER A 226 26.54 -17.36 -5.54
C SER A 226 26.70 -17.06 -7.03
N SER A 227 25.67 -17.34 -7.85
CA SER A 227 25.70 -17.13 -9.31
C SER A 227 25.53 -15.68 -9.75
N ARG A 228 24.81 -14.84 -8.98
CA ARG A 228 24.39 -13.49 -9.41
C ARG A 228 25.40 -12.37 -9.13
N ILE A 229 26.43 -12.64 -8.34
CA ILE A 229 27.46 -11.65 -7.97
C ILE A 229 28.48 -11.42 -9.12
N ALA A 230 28.55 -12.33 -10.10
CA ALA A 230 29.54 -12.34 -11.19
C ALA A 230 29.20 -11.45 -12.41
N GLY A 231 28.63 -10.27 -12.16
CA GLY A 231 28.67 -9.04 -12.98
C GLY A 231 28.45 -9.08 -14.50
N LYS A 232 27.42 -8.35 -14.97
CA LYS A 232 27.48 -7.58 -16.23
C LYS A 232 26.48 -6.42 -16.23
N ASN A 233 26.80 -5.36 -16.98
CA ASN A 233 25.93 -4.20 -17.16
C ASN A 233 24.73 -4.56 -18.05
N GLY A 234 23.52 -4.31 -17.56
CA GLY A 234 22.28 -4.38 -18.33
C GLY A 234 21.16 -3.66 -17.56
N ARG A 235 20.38 -2.83 -18.26
CA ARG A 235 19.10 -2.31 -17.74
C ARG A 235 18.01 -3.27 -18.21
N GLU A 236 17.31 -3.90 -17.28
CA GLU A 236 16.03 -4.58 -17.52
C GLU A 236 15.28 -4.68 -16.18
N ASN A 237 13.95 -4.68 -16.23
CA ASN A 237 13.12 -4.32 -15.07
C ASN A 237 13.09 -5.41 -14.00
N ALA A 238 13.41 -5.05 -12.76
CA ALA A 238 13.39 -5.93 -11.59
C ALA A 238 12.15 -5.66 -10.73
N ALA A 239 10.96 -5.90 -11.29
CA ALA A 239 9.68 -5.74 -10.60
C ALA A 239 9.68 -6.44 -9.23
N ILE A 240 9.38 -5.69 -8.18
CA ILE A 240 9.30 -6.16 -6.78
C ILE A 240 7.85 -6.41 -6.44
N ALA A 241 7.52 -7.44 -5.67
CA ALA A 241 6.12 -7.74 -5.38
C ALA A 241 5.86 -7.94 -3.87
N GLY A 242 6.60 -7.17 -3.04
CA GLY A 242 6.69 -7.27 -1.57
C GLY A 242 7.96 -7.99 -1.11
N VAL A 243 8.51 -7.82 0.09
CA VAL A 243 8.32 -6.86 1.19
C VAL A 243 6.93 -6.80 1.87
N ASP A 244 6.96 -6.68 3.20
CA ASP A 244 5.84 -6.91 4.12
C ASP A 244 4.65 -6.00 3.85
N LEU A 245 3.50 -6.61 3.50
CA LEU A 245 2.23 -5.89 3.27
C LEU A 245 1.79 -5.12 4.52
N GLY A 246 2.23 -5.61 5.67
CA GLY A 246 2.21 -4.90 6.93
C GLY A 246 0.83 -4.64 7.51
N GLU A 247 0.87 -4.06 8.69
CA GLU A 247 -0.32 -3.59 9.38
C GLU A 247 -0.91 -2.40 8.61
N LYS A 248 -2.24 -2.31 8.64
CA LYS A 248 -2.97 -1.15 8.14
C LYS A 248 -3.87 -0.63 9.24
N PHE A 249 -3.94 0.69 9.38
CA PHE A 249 -4.85 1.34 10.31
C PHE A 249 -5.73 2.33 9.57
N THR A 250 -6.92 2.59 10.11
CA THR A 250 -7.72 3.74 9.69
C THR A 250 -7.31 4.92 10.55
N GLU A 251 -6.87 6.01 9.94
CA GLU A 251 -6.78 7.28 10.66
C GLU A 251 -8.16 7.93 10.70
N GLU A 252 -8.58 8.38 11.88
CA GLU A 252 -9.85 9.07 12.12
C GLU A 252 -9.50 10.47 12.66
N ILE A 253 -9.64 11.53 11.84
CA ILE A 253 -9.25 12.86 12.29
C ILE A 253 -10.21 13.33 13.40
N PRO A 254 -9.73 13.59 14.64
CA PRO A 254 -10.61 13.92 15.77
C PRO A 254 -11.50 15.14 15.52
N ALA A 255 -12.72 15.07 16.06
CA ALA A 255 -13.80 16.05 15.85
C ALA A 255 -14.30 16.22 14.39
N THR A 256 -13.90 15.34 13.46
CA THR A 256 -14.40 15.30 12.08
C THR A 256 -15.22 14.03 11.80
N LEU A 257 -15.67 13.86 10.55
CA LEU A 257 -16.13 12.58 9.99
C LEU A 257 -15.12 12.01 8.96
N ALA A 258 -13.97 12.66 8.80
CA ALA A 258 -12.98 12.34 7.80
C ALA A 258 -12.03 11.25 8.30
N GLN A 259 -11.93 10.18 7.53
CA GLN A 259 -11.07 9.03 7.82
C GLN A 259 -10.44 8.47 6.55
N PHE A 260 -9.27 7.85 6.66
CA PHE A 260 -8.57 7.23 5.53
C PHE A 260 -7.70 6.06 5.98
N GLU A 261 -7.54 5.08 5.09
CA GLU A 261 -6.73 3.88 5.33
C GLU A 261 -5.23 4.20 5.11
N MET A 262 -4.40 3.85 6.09
CA MET A 262 -2.95 3.97 6.08
C MET A 262 -2.34 2.58 5.87
N ILE A 263 -1.45 2.46 4.89
CA ILE A 263 -0.80 1.20 4.48
C ILE A 263 0.66 1.25 4.92
N ARG A 264 1.15 0.25 5.67
CA ARG A 264 2.58 0.17 6.00
C ARG A 264 3.42 -0.09 4.76
N VAL A 265 4.51 0.66 4.63
CA VAL A 265 5.56 0.51 3.63
C VAL A 265 6.85 0.25 4.40
N PRO A 266 7.36 -1.00 4.42
CA PRO A 266 8.60 -1.31 5.12
C PRO A 266 9.80 -0.66 4.43
N GLY A 267 10.77 -0.23 5.24
CA GLY A 267 11.87 0.60 4.79
C GLY A 267 12.94 -0.12 3.97
N GLU A 268 13.90 0.67 3.49
CA GLU A 268 15.13 0.17 2.90
C GLU A 268 16.33 0.90 3.52
N ALA A 269 16.96 0.23 4.51
CA ALA A 269 18.08 0.79 5.25
C ALA A 269 19.29 1.15 4.35
N SER A 270 19.47 0.46 3.22
CA SER A 270 20.49 0.79 2.20
C SER A 270 20.26 2.13 1.49
N LYS A 271 18.99 2.56 1.35
CA LYS A 271 18.60 3.90 0.86
C LYS A 271 18.50 4.93 1.99
N GLY A 272 18.66 4.52 3.26
CA GLY A 272 18.38 5.35 4.45
C GLY A 272 16.88 5.53 4.75
N ILE A 273 16.03 4.72 4.12
CA ILE A 273 14.57 4.76 4.28
C ILE A 273 14.17 3.87 5.47
N GLN A 274 13.40 4.41 6.41
CA GLN A 274 12.85 3.68 7.57
C GLN A 274 11.50 3.06 7.22
N ASP A 275 10.92 2.25 8.11
CA ASP A 275 9.53 1.83 7.99
C ASP A 275 8.60 3.06 8.16
N PHE A 276 7.56 3.14 7.33
CA PHE A 276 6.54 4.18 7.43
C PHE A 276 5.16 3.65 7.08
N TYR A 277 4.13 4.48 7.27
CA TYR A 277 2.79 4.25 6.75
C TYR A 277 2.47 5.35 5.74
N LEU A 278 1.90 4.98 4.59
CA LEU A 278 1.51 5.91 3.54
C LEU A 278 -0.02 5.86 3.38
N SER A 279 -0.68 7.01 3.17
CA SER A 279 -2.11 6.98 2.91
C SER A 279 -2.40 6.26 1.60
N LYS A 280 -3.40 5.37 1.65
CA LYS A 280 -3.79 4.46 0.56
C LYS A 280 -3.97 5.16 -0.79
N CYS A 281 -4.43 6.40 -0.74
CA CYS A 281 -4.64 7.31 -1.86
C CYS A 281 -4.29 8.73 -1.38
N GLU A 282 -4.43 9.69 -2.28
CA GLU A 282 -4.33 11.11 -2.01
C GLU A 282 -5.31 11.57 -0.92
N ILE A 283 -4.99 12.65 -0.21
CA ILE A 283 -5.91 13.28 0.73
C ILE A 283 -7.13 13.80 -0.02
N ARG A 284 -8.32 13.53 0.51
CA ARG A 284 -9.59 13.98 -0.08
C ARG A 284 -9.96 15.40 0.35
N TRP A 285 -10.77 16.06 -0.48
CA TRP A 285 -11.40 17.35 -0.12
C TRP A 285 -12.13 17.32 1.23
N GLU A 286 -12.79 16.22 1.59
CA GLU A 286 -13.53 16.08 2.87
C GLU A 286 -12.64 16.26 4.10
N ALA A 287 -11.40 15.76 4.06
CA ALA A 287 -10.42 15.94 5.14
C ALA A 287 -9.75 17.32 5.07
N PHE A 288 -9.40 17.77 3.87
CA PHE A 288 -8.65 19.02 3.66
C PHE A 288 -9.48 20.28 3.88
N ASP A 289 -10.75 20.32 3.46
CA ASP A 289 -11.64 21.48 3.65
C ASP A 289 -11.88 21.78 5.14
N TYR A 290 -11.89 20.76 6.02
CA TYR A 290 -12.05 20.98 7.47
C TYR A 290 -10.93 21.88 8.02
N TRP A 291 -9.68 21.58 7.66
CA TRP A 291 -8.51 22.39 7.98
C TRP A 291 -8.50 23.74 7.24
N ALA A 292 -8.67 23.73 5.92
CA ALA A 292 -8.52 24.92 5.07
C ALA A 292 -9.57 26.01 5.38
N LEU A 293 -10.81 25.58 5.67
CA LEU A 293 -11.89 26.48 6.08
C LEU A 293 -11.81 26.90 7.55
N CYS A 294 -10.94 26.26 8.34
CA CYS A 294 -10.72 26.48 9.77
C CYS A 294 -11.91 26.09 10.65
N GLN A 295 -12.53 24.94 10.36
CA GLN A 295 -13.66 24.39 11.14
C GLN A 295 -13.23 24.01 12.58
N ASP A 296 -11.93 23.81 12.79
CA ASP A 296 -11.27 23.55 14.07
C ASP A 296 -11.13 24.79 14.98
N LEU A 297 -11.44 25.99 14.49
CA LEU A 297 -11.11 27.26 15.16
C LEU A 297 -12.33 28.18 15.33
N SER A 298 -12.37 28.94 16.43
CA SER A 298 -13.27 30.09 16.52
C SER A 298 -12.88 31.15 15.48
N GLU A 299 -13.84 31.98 15.03
CA GLU A 299 -13.62 33.02 14.02
C GLU A 299 -12.38 33.90 14.32
N LYS A 300 -12.21 34.31 15.58
CA LYS A 300 -11.04 35.08 16.03
C LYS A 300 -9.72 34.32 15.86
N GLN A 301 -9.70 33.02 16.15
CA GLN A 301 -8.53 32.17 15.92
C GLN A 301 -8.28 31.94 14.42
N ALA A 302 -9.32 31.73 13.62
CA ALA A 302 -9.21 31.55 12.17
C ALA A 302 -8.64 32.80 11.47
N VAL A 303 -9.12 34.00 11.86
CA VAL A 303 -8.55 35.28 11.40
C VAL A 303 -7.08 35.41 11.79
N LEU A 304 -6.72 35.08 13.04
CA LEU A 304 -5.32 35.12 13.49
C LEU A 304 -4.42 34.10 12.78
N ALA A 305 -4.93 32.89 12.48
CA ALA A 305 -4.18 31.85 11.78
C ALA A 305 -3.94 32.21 10.30
N ARG A 306 -4.95 32.78 9.62
CA ARG A 306 -4.83 33.31 8.26
C ARG A 306 -3.86 34.50 8.20
N ASN A 307 -3.98 35.45 9.12
CA ASN A 307 -3.07 36.61 9.22
C ASN A 307 -1.62 36.22 9.53
N ARG A 308 -1.38 35.07 10.19
CA ARG A 308 -0.05 34.49 10.45
C ARG A 308 0.46 33.57 9.35
N LEU A 309 -0.31 33.38 8.28
CA LEU A 309 -0.04 32.45 7.18
C LEU A 309 0.17 31.00 7.63
N LEU A 310 -0.69 30.52 8.56
CA LEU A 310 -0.76 29.16 9.11
C LEU A 310 -2.00 28.36 8.64
N ARG A 311 -2.90 29.03 7.91
CA ARG A 311 -4.10 28.46 7.26
C ARG A 311 -4.30 29.18 5.91
N PRO A 312 -4.82 28.50 4.87
CA PRO A 312 -5.09 29.14 3.60
C PRO A 312 -6.01 30.35 3.70
N SER A 313 -5.79 31.33 2.84
CA SER A 313 -6.90 32.19 2.40
C SER A 313 -7.91 31.32 1.66
N ALA A 314 -9.21 31.62 1.77
CA ALA A 314 -10.18 31.03 0.87
C ALA A 314 -9.75 31.28 -0.59
N PRO A 315 -9.88 30.31 -1.51
CA PRO A 315 -9.69 30.56 -2.94
C PRO A 315 -10.52 31.77 -3.37
N HIS A 316 -9.86 32.78 -3.94
CA HIS A 316 -10.52 34.05 -4.28
C HIS A 316 -11.41 33.98 -5.53
N ASP A 317 -11.71 32.76 -5.97
CA ASP A 317 -12.70 32.42 -6.98
C ASP A 317 -13.37 31.10 -6.53
N LEU A 318 -14.38 31.23 -5.68
CA LEU A 318 -15.02 30.10 -4.98
C LEU A 318 -15.84 29.18 -5.91
N GLU A 319 -16.05 29.59 -7.16
CA GLU A 319 -16.70 28.77 -8.19
C GLU A 319 -15.71 28.26 -9.25
N ALA A 320 -14.74 29.07 -9.73
CA ALA A 320 -13.82 28.65 -10.79
C ALA A 320 -12.44 28.12 -10.33
N ILE A 321 -12.07 28.21 -9.04
CA ILE A 321 -10.96 27.41 -8.48
C ILE A 321 -11.46 26.06 -7.96
N TYR A 322 -12.65 26.00 -7.36
CA TYR A 322 -13.28 24.72 -6.99
C TYR A 322 -13.99 24.02 -8.17
N ARG A 323 -14.16 24.73 -9.28
CA ARG A 323 -14.66 24.30 -10.61
C ARG A 323 -16.01 23.57 -10.68
N SER A 324 -16.67 23.32 -9.55
CA SER A 324 -17.86 22.47 -9.37
C SER A 324 -17.66 20.98 -9.68
N TRP A 325 -16.41 20.48 -9.61
CA TRP A 325 -16.02 19.20 -10.22
C TRP A 325 -16.29 17.90 -9.43
N GLY A 326 -16.96 17.94 -8.27
CA GLY A 326 -17.37 16.71 -7.55
C GLY A 326 -16.68 16.48 -6.19
N ARG A 327 -16.78 17.47 -5.29
CA ARG A 327 -16.29 17.38 -3.89
C ARG A 327 -16.72 16.08 -3.18
N LYS A 328 -15.92 15.72 -2.17
CA LYS A 328 -16.01 14.57 -1.24
C LYS A 328 -15.05 13.44 -1.56
N ASP A 329 -15.38 12.57 -2.51
CA ASP A 329 -14.62 11.33 -2.75
C ASP A 329 -13.42 11.50 -3.72
N GLN A 330 -13.20 12.72 -4.22
CA GLN A 330 -12.07 13.12 -5.07
C GLN A 330 -10.84 13.58 -4.28
N PRO A 331 -9.62 13.51 -4.88
CA PRO A 331 -8.41 14.04 -4.28
C PRO A 331 -8.46 15.56 -4.15
N VAL A 332 -7.78 16.10 -3.15
CA VAL A 332 -7.48 17.53 -3.05
C VAL A 332 -6.51 17.92 -4.16
N ILE A 333 -6.79 19.01 -4.87
CA ILE A 333 -6.07 19.42 -6.07
C ILE A 333 -5.91 20.95 -6.14
N GLY A 334 -4.92 21.42 -6.91
CA GLY A 334 -4.59 22.84 -7.03
C GLY A 334 -3.99 23.45 -5.76
N VAL A 335 -3.39 22.64 -4.89
CA VAL A 335 -2.77 23.06 -3.61
C VAL A 335 -1.27 23.26 -3.77
N SER A 336 -0.69 24.24 -3.06
CA SER A 336 0.77 24.40 -2.99
C SER A 336 1.43 23.42 -2.02
N GLN A 337 2.74 23.14 -2.20
CA GLN A 337 3.51 22.31 -1.27
C GLN A 337 3.41 22.83 0.17
N LYS A 338 3.42 24.16 0.34
CA LYS A 338 3.21 24.83 1.64
C LYS A 338 1.85 24.48 2.25
N SER A 339 0.78 24.46 1.46
CA SER A 339 -0.55 24.05 1.95
C SER A 339 -0.53 22.61 2.43
N ALA A 340 0.07 21.70 1.67
CA ALA A 340 0.17 20.29 2.01
C ALA A 340 1.02 20.06 3.28
N GLN A 341 2.19 20.69 3.39
CA GLN A 341 3.05 20.61 4.58
C GLN A 341 2.36 21.10 5.87
N LEU A 342 1.65 22.24 5.81
CA LEU A 342 0.94 22.79 6.98
C LEU A 342 -0.34 22.00 7.32
N TYR A 343 -0.93 21.29 6.35
CA TYR A 343 -1.96 20.29 6.62
C TYR A 343 -1.37 19.08 7.36
N CYS A 344 -0.22 18.55 6.94
CA CYS A 344 0.42 17.42 7.63
C CYS A 344 0.85 17.78 9.07
N GLN A 345 1.38 18.99 9.28
CA GLN A 345 1.65 19.50 10.63
C GLN A 345 0.37 19.51 11.49
N TRP A 346 -0.73 20.07 10.96
CA TRP A 346 -2.00 20.10 11.68
C TRP A 346 -2.57 18.70 11.95
N LEU A 347 -2.48 17.79 10.99
CA LEU A 347 -2.88 16.40 11.15
C LEU A 347 -2.09 15.71 12.28
N SER A 348 -0.79 16.02 12.39
CA SER A 348 0.03 15.60 13.54
C SER A 348 -0.48 16.20 14.86
N GLU A 349 -0.81 17.49 14.87
CA GLU A 349 -1.37 18.18 16.04
C GLU A 349 -2.75 17.64 16.47
N GLN A 350 -3.55 17.08 15.55
CA GLN A 350 -4.84 16.48 15.89
C GLN A 350 -4.74 15.02 16.34
N THR A 351 -3.92 14.22 15.66
CA THR A 351 -3.82 12.75 15.88
C THR A 351 -2.80 12.36 16.94
N GLY A 352 -1.82 13.23 17.22
CA GLY A 352 -0.67 12.94 18.06
C GLY A 352 0.45 12.14 17.37
N LYS A 353 0.29 11.78 16.09
CA LYS A 353 1.23 10.96 15.30
C LYS A 353 2.12 11.82 14.38
N PRO A 354 3.33 11.37 14.01
CA PRO A 354 4.24 12.14 13.15
C PRO A 354 3.83 12.10 11.67
N TYR A 355 2.97 13.03 11.24
CA TYR A 355 2.51 13.16 9.85
C TYR A 355 3.30 14.20 9.04
N ARG A 356 3.76 13.80 7.85
CA ARG A 356 4.46 14.65 6.87
C ARG A 356 4.10 14.30 5.42
N LEU A 357 4.66 15.03 4.47
CA LEU A 357 4.76 14.56 3.09
C LEU A 357 5.85 13.48 2.98
N PRO A 358 5.72 12.51 2.05
CA PRO A 358 6.83 11.63 1.71
C PRO A 358 7.96 12.41 1.03
N THR A 359 9.20 11.98 1.19
CA THR A 359 10.31 12.39 0.33
C THR A 359 10.18 11.73 -1.05
N THR A 360 10.90 12.27 -2.04
CA THR A 360 11.07 11.67 -3.37
C THR A 360 11.48 10.20 -3.28
N ALA A 361 12.42 9.88 -2.37
CA ALA A 361 12.93 8.53 -2.19
C ALA A 361 11.90 7.57 -1.56
N GLU A 362 11.15 8.02 -0.55
CA GLU A 362 10.08 7.23 0.06
C GLU A 362 8.90 7.00 -0.89
N TRP A 363 8.54 8.01 -1.69
CA TRP A 363 7.48 7.88 -2.71
C TRP A 363 7.88 6.87 -3.81
N MET A 364 9.09 7.00 -4.36
CA MET A 364 9.61 6.06 -5.35
C MET A 364 9.73 4.65 -4.77
N HIS A 365 10.20 4.52 -3.53
CA HIS A 365 10.27 3.24 -2.83
C HIS A 365 8.87 2.61 -2.70
N ALA A 366 7.87 3.34 -2.21
CA ALA A 366 6.49 2.84 -2.10
C ALA A 366 5.86 2.45 -3.46
N PHE A 367 6.30 3.07 -4.56
CA PHE A 367 5.94 2.65 -5.92
C PHE A 367 6.68 1.38 -6.35
N GLU A 368 8.02 1.37 -6.33
CA GLU A 368 8.90 0.24 -6.69
C GLU A 368 8.52 -1.06 -5.95
N LEU A 369 8.26 -0.95 -4.66
CA LEU A 369 7.98 -2.05 -3.73
C LEU A 369 6.63 -2.75 -4.02
N GLY A 370 5.68 -1.98 -4.57
CA GLY A 370 4.36 -2.46 -4.99
C GLY A 370 4.31 -2.97 -6.43
N GLY A 371 5.43 -3.00 -7.14
CA GLY A 371 5.59 -3.71 -8.41
C GLY A 371 5.21 -2.96 -9.67
N GLU A 372 5.68 -3.50 -10.79
CA GLU A 372 5.56 -2.89 -12.12
C GLU A 372 4.11 -2.96 -12.63
N GLN A 373 3.37 -1.88 -12.40
CA GLN A 373 2.01 -1.72 -12.92
C GLN A 373 2.04 -1.56 -14.45
N LYS A 374 1.74 -2.65 -15.16
CA LYS A 374 1.90 -2.78 -16.62
C LYS A 374 1.13 -1.69 -17.40
N ILE A 375 1.86 -0.86 -18.16
CA ILE A 375 1.30 0.24 -18.98
C ILE A 375 0.28 -0.26 -20.02
N SER A 376 0.39 -1.51 -20.48
CA SER A 376 -0.62 -2.17 -21.32
C SER A 376 -2.01 -2.27 -20.68
N GLU A 377 -2.08 -2.16 -19.35
CA GLU A 377 -3.30 -2.23 -18.54
C GLU A 377 -3.63 -0.86 -17.89
N LYS A 378 -3.09 0.26 -18.42
CA LYS A 378 -3.23 1.63 -17.87
C LYS A 378 -4.65 2.04 -17.49
N THR A 379 -5.67 1.57 -18.23
CA THR A 379 -7.09 1.82 -17.93
C THR A 379 -7.61 1.11 -16.67
N LYS A 380 -6.93 0.05 -16.18
CA LYS A 380 -7.22 -0.61 -14.90
C LYS A 380 -6.56 0.10 -13.71
N ILE A 381 -5.35 0.62 -13.90
CA ILE A 381 -4.43 1.09 -12.82
C ILE A 381 -4.40 2.61 -12.61
N ALA A 382 -4.82 3.42 -13.58
CA ALA A 382 -4.68 4.89 -13.50
C ALA A 382 -5.91 5.66 -14.03
N TRP A 383 -6.07 6.89 -13.54
CA TRP A 383 -6.91 7.93 -14.14
C TRP A 383 -6.00 8.94 -14.87
N TYR A 384 -6.23 9.15 -16.16
CA TYR A 384 -5.36 9.90 -17.07
C TYR A 384 -6.15 10.53 -18.22
N LEU A 385 -5.49 11.28 -19.10
CA LEU A 385 -6.13 12.12 -20.13
C LEU A 385 -7.27 11.44 -20.93
N ASP A 386 -7.05 10.22 -21.43
CA ASP A 386 -8.03 9.55 -22.30
C ASP A 386 -9.16 8.82 -21.53
N ASN A 387 -9.11 8.76 -20.19
CA ASN A 387 -10.09 8.01 -19.39
C ASN A 387 -10.69 8.79 -18.20
N SER A 388 -10.32 10.06 -17.98
CA SER A 388 -10.80 10.92 -16.88
C SER A 388 -12.18 11.53 -17.16
N LEU A 389 -13.17 10.66 -17.43
CA LEU A 389 -14.57 11.01 -17.73
C LEU A 389 -15.46 10.77 -16.51
N ASP A 390 -16.16 11.81 -16.03
CA ASP A 390 -17.11 11.73 -14.91
C ASP A 390 -18.53 11.26 -15.31
N ASP A 391 -19.35 10.91 -14.32
CA ASP A 391 -20.73 10.41 -14.51
C ASP A 391 -21.68 11.44 -15.16
N GLU A 392 -21.31 12.73 -15.20
CA GLU A 392 -22.05 13.80 -15.88
C GLU A 392 -21.57 14.00 -17.33
N GLY A 393 -20.51 13.29 -17.75
CA GLY A 393 -19.96 13.30 -19.10
C GLY A 393 -18.87 14.35 -19.35
N PHE A 394 -18.28 14.92 -18.32
CA PHE A 394 -17.13 15.83 -18.45
C PHE A 394 -15.80 15.09 -18.38
N TYR A 395 -14.90 15.45 -19.28
CA TYR A 395 -13.54 14.90 -19.41
C TYR A 395 -12.52 15.82 -18.72
N ASN A 396 -11.27 15.35 -18.55
CA ASN A 396 -10.14 16.10 -18.00
C ASN A 396 -10.39 16.60 -16.56
N ARG A 397 -10.79 15.69 -15.66
CA ARG A 397 -11.08 15.99 -14.25
C ARG A 397 -10.49 14.96 -13.29
N ALA A 398 -10.27 15.38 -12.05
CA ALA A 398 -10.00 14.45 -10.96
C ALA A 398 -11.19 13.50 -10.75
N MET A 399 -10.87 12.26 -10.43
CA MET A 399 -11.81 11.17 -10.30
C MET A 399 -11.84 10.67 -8.86
N LYS A 400 -12.81 9.83 -8.54
CA LYS A 400 -12.93 9.23 -7.21
C LYS A 400 -11.68 8.41 -6.88
N VAL A 401 -11.05 8.70 -5.74
CA VAL A 401 -9.84 7.99 -5.31
C VAL A 401 -10.15 6.54 -4.96
N GLY A 402 -9.20 5.64 -5.18
CA GLY A 402 -9.26 4.23 -4.82
C GLY A 402 -10.11 3.35 -5.75
N THR A 403 -10.55 3.85 -6.91
CA THR A 403 -11.39 3.07 -7.85
C THR A 403 -10.60 2.33 -8.92
N ARG A 404 -9.32 2.68 -9.12
CA ARG A 404 -8.39 1.93 -9.96
C ARG A 404 -7.72 0.82 -9.16
N ALA A 405 -7.18 -0.18 -9.84
CA ALA A 405 -6.48 -1.28 -9.18
C ALA A 405 -5.23 -0.74 -8.44
N PRO A 406 -4.97 -1.17 -7.19
CA PRO A 406 -3.80 -0.72 -6.46
C PRO A 406 -2.52 -1.36 -7.00
N ASN A 407 -1.38 -0.88 -6.51
CA ASN A 407 -0.14 -1.64 -6.52
C ASN A 407 -0.19 -2.79 -5.48
N LEU A 408 0.82 -3.64 -5.44
CA LEU A 408 0.80 -4.87 -4.63
C LEU A 408 0.83 -4.62 -3.11
N LEU A 409 1.20 -3.43 -2.64
CA LEU A 409 1.04 -3.03 -1.23
C LEU A 409 -0.42 -2.68 -0.87
N GLY A 410 -1.28 -2.43 -1.86
CA GLY A 410 -2.62 -1.89 -1.67
C GLY A 410 -2.71 -0.36 -1.79
N LEU A 411 -1.64 0.31 -2.26
CA LEU A 411 -1.67 1.74 -2.58
C LEU A 411 -2.33 1.97 -3.94
N HIS A 412 -3.33 2.83 -4.00
CA HIS A 412 -4.02 3.23 -5.22
C HIS A 412 -3.45 4.52 -5.81
N ASP A 413 -3.77 4.76 -7.07
CA ASP A 413 -3.63 6.03 -7.78
C ASP A 413 -2.18 6.58 -7.89
N MET A 414 -1.15 5.77 -7.61
CA MET A 414 0.28 6.14 -7.71
C MET A 414 0.75 6.62 -9.10
N LEU A 415 -0.04 6.42 -10.15
CA LEU A 415 0.30 6.75 -11.54
C LEU A 415 -0.61 7.80 -12.18
N GLY A 416 -1.64 8.28 -11.49
CA GLY A 416 -2.69 9.06 -12.11
C GLY A 416 -3.63 9.68 -11.08
N ASN A 417 -4.76 10.19 -11.55
CA ASN A 417 -5.68 11.00 -10.77
C ASN A 417 -5.05 12.35 -10.41
N ALA A 418 -4.26 12.48 -9.34
CA ALA A 418 -3.55 13.72 -9.00
C ALA A 418 -2.02 13.51 -8.87
N SER A 419 -1.23 14.44 -9.39
CA SER A 419 0.23 14.42 -9.19
C SER A 419 0.57 14.96 -7.80
N GLU A 420 1.52 14.33 -7.10
CA GLU A 420 1.62 14.44 -5.65
C GLU A 420 2.86 15.17 -5.15
N TRP A 421 2.69 16.11 -4.23
CA TRP A 421 3.80 16.75 -3.55
C TRP A 421 4.67 15.78 -2.74
N VAL A 422 5.98 15.91 -2.93
CA VAL A 422 7.01 15.35 -2.05
C VAL A 422 7.69 16.45 -1.21
N SER A 423 8.40 16.09 -0.15
CA SER A 423 8.88 17.02 0.88
C SER A 423 10.25 17.65 0.62
N ASP A 424 11.14 16.99 -0.11
CA ASP A 424 12.57 17.32 -0.22
C ASP A 424 12.91 18.32 -1.34
N GLN A 425 12.03 18.44 -2.34
CA GLN A 425 12.21 19.25 -3.55
C GLN A 425 10.88 19.92 -3.93
N GLN A 426 10.91 21.05 -4.64
CA GLN A 426 9.70 21.69 -5.18
C GLN A 426 9.22 20.97 -6.45
N VAL A 427 8.77 19.73 -6.29
CA VAL A 427 8.40 18.82 -7.38
C VAL A 427 7.19 17.99 -6.98
N VAL A 428 6.49 17.48 -7.98
CA VAL A 428 5.39 16.52 -7.84
C VAL A 428 5.73 15.20 -8.55
N ARG A 429 5.18 14.10 -8.03
CA ARG A 429 5.40 12.72 -8.51
C ARG A 429 4.12 12.08 -9.03
N GLY A 430 4.30 11.09 -9.90
CA GLY A 430 3.21 10.37 -10.54
C GLY A 430 2.50 11.20 -11.62
N GLY A 431 1.71 10.53 -12.45
CA GLY A 431 0.81 11.19 -13.40
C GLY A 431 -0.45 11.75 -12.73
N ASN A 432 -1.31 12.34 -13.54
CA ASN A 432 -2.59 12.90 -13.14
C ASN A 432 -3.64 12.76 -14.26
N PHE A 433 -4.86 13.26 -14.01
CA PHE A 433 -5.98 13.18 -14.95
C PHE A 433 -5.79 13.90 -16.31
N LEU A 434 -4.71 14.68 -16.49
CA LEU A 434 -4.28 15.29 -17.76
C LEU A 434 -3.03 14.64 -18.37
N THR A 435 -2.32 13.76 -17.65
CA THR A 435 -1.12 13.09 -18.17
C THR A 435 -1.49 12.23 -19.37
N ALA A 436 -0.73 12.34 -20.46
CA ALA A 436 -0.95 11.54 -21.65
C ALA A 436 -0.66 10.06 -21.37
N ALA A 437 -1.35 9.19 -22.09
CA ALA A 437 -1.38 7.76 -21.80
C ALA A 437 -0.01 7.05 -21.83
N ASP A 438 0.98 7.64 -22.50
CA ASP A 438 2.32 7.06 -22.67
C ASP A 438 3.37 7.70 -21.72
N ASP A 439 2.99 8.77 -21.00
CA ASP A 439 3.80 9.44 -19.97
C ASP A 439 3.51 8.89 -18.54
N LEU A 440 2.69 7.84 -18.44
CA LEU A 440 2.30 7.19 -17.18
C LEU A 440 3.42 6.26 -16.68
N THR A 441 4.31 6.80 -15.85
CA THR A 441 5.43 6.09 -15.23
C THR A 441 5.69 6.61 -13.80
N GLY A 442 6.24 5.77 -12.91
CA GLY A 442 6.70 6.20 -11.58
C GLY A 442 7.88 7.19 -11.63
N ASP A 443 8.59 7.23 -12.77
CA ASP A 443 9.60 8.26 -13.05
C ASP A 443 9.00 9.63 -13.39
N HIS A 444 7.68 9.76 -13.54
CA HIS A 444 7.02 11.03 -13.86
C HIS A 444 7.28 12.05 -12.73
N LEU A 445 7.77 13.21 -13.14
CA LEU A 445 8.27 14.27 -12.26
C LEU A 445 8.02 15.62 -12.94
N GLU A 446 7.22 16.48 -12.31
CA GLU A 446 7.07 17.89 -12.73
C GLU A 446 7.62 18.81 -11.62
N SER A 447 8.35 19.86 -12.01
CA SER A 447 8.90 20.85 -11.08
C SER A 447 8.00 22.06 -10.97
N GLU A 448 7.86 22.64 -9.77
CA GLU A 448 7.06 23.85 -9.56
C GLU A 448 7.64 25.05 -10.34
N ASP A 449 6.91 25.52 -11.36
CA ASP A 449 7.17 26.81 -12.00
C ASP A 449 6.02 27.78 -11.73
N GLN A 450 6.19 28.67 -10.76
CA GLN A 450 5.18 29.69 -10.41
C GLN A 450 4.93 30.73 -11.52
N SER A 451 5.76 30.79 -12.57
CA SER A 451 5.47 31.58 -13.77
C SER A 451 4.37 30.91 -14.60
N ILE A 452 4.32 29.57 -14.63
CA ILE A 452 3.35 28.73 -15.36
C ILE A 452 2.15 28.36 -14.46
N TRP A 453 2.37 27.68 -13.34
CA TRP A 453 1.35 27.08 -12.45
C TRP A 453 0.41 28.10 -11.76
N ASN A 454 0.79 29.38 -11.78
CA ASN A 454 -0.05 30.49 -11.38
C ASN A 454 -0.01 31.62 -12.44
N ALA A 455 0.24 31.31 -13.72
CA ALA A 455 0.26 32.27 -14.82
C ALA A 455 -1.00 33.15 -14.84
N ASN A 456 -2.17 32.52 -14.72
CA ASN A 456 -3.47 33.17 -14.85
C ASN A 456 -4.11 33.49 -13.49
N TYR A 457 -3.35 33.45 -12.38
CA TYR A 457 -3.90 33.71 -11.04
C TYR A 457 -4.42 35.16 -10.97
N PRO A 458 -5.70 35.40 -10.60
CA PRO A 458 -6.38 36.67 -10.87
C PRO A 458 -5.98 37.83 -9.95
N GLN A 459 -5.11 37.61 -8.96
CA GLN A 459 -4.68 38.64 -8.01
C GLN A 459 -3.15 38.73 -7.92
N LEU A 460 -2.68 39.93 -7.55
CA LEU A 460 -1.28 40.25 -7.26
C LEU A 460 -1.17 40.74 -5.81
N PRO A 461 -0.27 40.19 -4.97
CA PRO A 461 0.62 39.06 -5.26
C PRO A 461 -0.13 37.75 -5.57
N LYS A 462 0.52 36.86 -6.34
CA LYS A 462 0.01 35.51 -6.63
C LYS A 462 -0.20 34.73 -5.32
N SER A 463 -1.12 33.76 -5.32
CA SER A 463 -1.37 32.91 -4.15
C SER A 463 -0.14 32.06 -3.79
N ILE A 464 0.14 31.97 -2.50
CA ILE A 464 1.13 31.03 -1.91
C ILE A 464 0.49 29.70 -1.45
N TRP A 465 -0.83 29.57 -1.63
CA TRP A 465 -1.66 28.49 -1.08
C TRP A 465 -2.24 27.57 -2.15
N TRP A 466 -2.42 28.10 -3.35
CA TRP A 466 -3.23 27.52 -4.42
C TRP A 466 -2.53 27.75 -5.76
N TYR A 467 -2.49 26.73 -6.60
CA TYR A 467 -2.06 26.81 -8.00
C TYR A 467 -3.28 26.71 -8.91
N LYS A 468 -3.55 27.77 -9.68
CA LYS A 468 -4.71 27.84 -10.57
C LYS A 468 -4.52 27.03 -11.85
N ASP A 469 -3.30 27.03 -12.37
CA ASP A 469 -2.94 26.46 -13.67
C ASP A 469 -2.24 25.09 -13.51
N ALA A 470 -2.04 24.64 -12.26
CA ALA A 470 -1.69 23.27 -11.89
C ALA A 470 -2.79 22.65 -11.02
N ASP A 471 -4.03 22.72 -11.49
CA ASP A 471 -5.24 22.19 -10.82
C ASP A 471 -5.34 20.66 -10.78
N TYR A 472 -4.27 19.97 -11.15
CA TYR A 472 -4.07 18.52 -11.08
C TYR A 472 -3.12 18.11 -9.94
N VAL A 473 -2.55 19.08 -9.22
CA VAL A 473 -1.56 18.85 -8.16
C VAL A 473 -2.21 18.71 -6.79
N GLY A 474 -2.07 17.51 -6.20
CA GLY A 474 -2.54 17.11 -4.88
C GLY A 474 -1.40 16.61 -3.99
N PHE A 475 -1.74 15.76 -3.01
CA PHE A 475 -0.75 15.06 -2.18
C PHE A 475 -1.37 13.88 -1.42
N ARG A 476 -0.54 12.90 -1.06
CA ARG A 476 -0.82 11.88 -0.04
C ARG A 476 0.04 12.10 1.20
N VAL A 477 -0.30 11.50 2.33
CA VAL A 477 0.43 11.71 3.61
C VAL A 477 1.21 10.47 4.03
N LEU A 478 2.36 10.72 4.65
CA LEU A 478 3.20 9.72 5.31
C LEU A 478 3.09 9.92 6.82
N CYS A 479 2.89 8.83 7.57
CA CYS A 479 3.11 8.76 9.01
C CYS A 479 4.36 7.92 9.27
N GLU A 480 5.25 8.39 10.14
CA GLU A 480 6.42 7.58 10.54
C GLU A 480 5.96 6.41 11.42
N ALA A 481 6.67 5.27 11.37
CA ALA A 481 6.41 4.13 12.27
C ALA A 481 7.13 4.33 13.62
N GLU A 482 6.60 3.74 14.69
CA GLU A 482 7.16 3.77 16.06
C GLU A 482 8.23 2.67 16.31
#